data_AF-A0A940YPY9-F1
#
_entry.id   AF-A0A940YPY9-F1
#
_cell.length_a   1.000
_cell.length_b   1.000
_cell.length_c   1.000
_cell.angle_alpha   90.00
_cell.angle_beta   90.00
_cell.angle_gamma   90.00
#
_symmetry.space_group_name_H-M   'P 1'
#
loop_
_entity.id
_entity.type
_entity.pdbx_description
1 polymer ?
#
loop_
_entity_poly.entity_id
_entity_poly.type
_entity_poly.pdbx_seq_one_letter_code
_entity_poly.pdbx_strand_id
1 'polypeptide(L)'
;MTTQQTRFTEVSENGHRTREQPVGELVQQASRQLSELVRAEMQLARAEMTQKGRRYGKGGGMFGGAGLFGFLMLQAGVAAAIAGLAVPLPVWAAALIVTGVLGLIAAVLAMTGKQQFKKASPPSPQQAIANVKADVAEIKGSTHR
;
A
#
# COMPACT_ATOMS: atom_id res chain seq x y z
N MET A 1 48.42 -59.84 63.65
CA MET A 1 48.18 -58.44 64.03
C MET A 1 47.54 -57.75 62.82
N THR A 2 46.21 -57.63 62.80
CA THR A 2 45.47 -56.45 63.28
C THR A 2 45.38 -55.40 62.16
N THR A 3 44.28 -54.73 61.78
CA THR A 3 42.83 -54.73 62.03
C THR A 3 42.35 -53.50 61.26
N GLN A 4 41.27 -53.61 60.44
CA GLN A 4 40.33 -52.51 60.11
C GLN A 4 40.88 -51.26 59.37
N GLN A 5 40.12 -50.40 58.68
CA GLN A 5 38.69 -50.23 58.44
C GLN A 5 38.55 -49.22 57.27
N THR A 6 37.48 -49.36 56.52
CA THR A 6 36.63 -48.26 56.01
C THR A 6 37.27 -47.09 55.28
N ARG A 7 37.16 -47.12 53.94
CA ARG A 7 36.62 -45.95 53.24
C ARG A 7 35.82 -46.43 52.04
N PHE A 8 34.54 -46.72 52.30
CA PHE A 8 33.50 -46.75 51.28
C PHE A 8 33.62 -45.42 50.54
N THR A 9 34.08 -45.47 49.30
CA THR A 9 34.04 -44.32 48.42
C THR A 9 32.56 -44.11 48.16
N GLU A 10 31.99 -43.04 48.71
CA GLU A 10 30.75 -42.47 48.20
C GLU A 10 30.98 -42.25 46.69
N VAL A 11 30.50 -43.20 45.90
CA VAL A 11 29.99 -42.88 44.58
C VAL A 11 28.89 -41.90 44.90
N SER A 12 29.22 -40.60 44.81
CA SER A 12 28.23 -39.55 44.70
C SER A 12 27.49 -39.88 43.41
N GLU A 13 26.47 -40.71 43.56
CA GLU A 13 25.38 -40.92 42.64
C GLU A 13 24.66 -39.56 42.62
N ASN A 14 25.31 -38.60 41.98
CA ASN A 14 24.69 -37.38 41.55
C ASN A 14 23.81 -37.82 40.39
N GLY A 15 22.69 -38.47 40.76
CA GLY A 15 21.59 -38.73 39.90
C GLY A 15 21.35 -37.43 39.19
N HIS A 16 21.70 -37.42 37.90
CA HIS A 16 21.12 -36.48 36.97
C HIS A 16 19.63 -36.76 37.10
N ARG A 17 19.00 -36.04 38.03
CA ARG A 17 17.57 -35.78 38.01
C ARG A 17 17.39 -35.22 36.62
N THR A 18 16.97 -36.09 35.71
CA THR A 18 16.22 -35.74 34.52
C THR A 18 15.10 -34.88 35.08
N ARG A 19 15.38 -33.59 35.19
CA ARG A 19 14.43 -32.58 35.58
C ARG A 19 13.57 -32.53 34.33
N GLU A 20 12.64 -33.47 34.24
CA GLU A 20 11.49 -33.36 33.36
C GLU A 20 10.98 -31.97 33.67
N GLN A 21 11.28 -31.03 32.78
CA GLN A 21 10.78 -29.67 32.93
C GLN A 21 9.27 -29.86 33.03
N PRO A 22 8.64 -29.46 34.15
CA PRO A 22 7.22 -29.67 34.32
C PRO A 22 6.54 -29.10 33.08
N VAL A 23 5.59 -29.84 32.50
CA VAL A 23 4.97 -29.50 31.20
C VAL A 23 4.49 -28.04 31.15
N GLY A 24 4.14 -27.46 32.31
CA GLY A 24 3.83 -26.03 32.45
C GLY A 24 4.99 -25.07 32.12
N GLU A 25 6.24 -25.42 32.41
CA GLU A 25 7.43 -24.62 32.12
C GLU A 25 7.71 -24.59 30.60
N LEU A 26 7.54 -25.74 29.91
CA LEU A 26 7.65 -25.83 28.45
C LEU A 26 6.55 -25.05 27.73
N VAL A 27 5.31 -25.13 28.20
CA VAL A 27 4.18 -24.33 27.66
C VAL A 27 4.43 -22.84 27.88
N GLN A 28 4.94 -22.46 29.04
CA GLN A 28 5.27 -21.06 29.33
C GLN A 28 6.43 -20.56 28.45
N GLN A 29 7.41 -21.41 28.16
CA GLN A 29 8.54 -21.08 27.28
C GLN A 29 8.11 -20.99 25.81
N ALA A 30 7.27 -21.91 25.33
CA ALA A 30 6.70 -21.86 23.98
C ALA A 30 5.81 -20.62 23.77
N SER A 31 5.01 -20.26 24.78
CA SER A 31 4.20 -19.03 24.75
C SER A 31 5.05 -17.76 24.69
N ARG A 32 6.17 -17.72 25.42
CA ARG A 32 7.15 -16.62 25.34
C ARG A 32 7.79 -16.56 23.95
N GLN A 33 8.26 -17.68 23.41
CA GLN A 33 8.87 -17.73 22.08
C GLN A 33 7.89 -17.30 20.97
N LEU A 34 6.64 -17.73 21.05
CA LEU A 34 5.61 -17.30 20.10
C LEU A 34 5.35 -15.79 20.21
N SER A 35 5.28 -15.26 21.44
CA SER A 35 5.13 -13.82 21.68
C SER A 35 6.32 -13.02 21.14
N GLU A 36 7.54 -13.53 21.31
CA GLU A 36 8.76 -12.93 20.75
C GLU A 36 8.77 -12.96 19.23
N LEU A 37 8.39 -14.08 18.61
CA LEU A 37 8.30 -14.22 17.15
C LEU A 37 7.28 -13.26 16.55
N VAL A 38 6.07 -13.20 17.12
CA VAL A 38 5.03 -12.25 16.67
C VAL A 38 5.54 -10.81 16.78
N ARG A 39 6.26 -10.49 17.86
CA ARG A 39 6.84 -9.16 18.05
C ARG A 39 7.99 -8.86 17.09
N ALA A 40 8.77 -9.86 16.70
CA ALA A 40 9.80 -9.74 15.67
C ALA A 40 9.17 -9.50 14.30
N GLU A 41 8.15 -10.26 13.92
CA GLU A 41 7.45 -10.12 12.64
C GLU A 41 6.76 -8.76 12.52
N MET A 42 6.15 -8.27 13.60
CA MET A 42 5.60 -6.91 13.63
C MET A 42 6.67 -5.84 13.46
N GLN A 43 7.85 -6.01 14.06
CA GLN A 43 8.97 -5.07 13.90
C GLN A 43 9.50 -5.09 12.46
N LEU A 44 9.62 -6.28 11.87
CA LEU A 44 10.02 -6.45 10.47
C LEU A 44 9.01 -5.81 9.52
N ALA A 45 7.72 -6.10 9.68
CA ALA A 45 6.64 -5.52 8.89
C ALA A 45 6.62 -3.98 9.02
N ARG A 46 6.82 -3.43 10.22
CA ARG A 46 6.95 -1.97 10.43
C ARG A 46 8.17 -1.40 9.72
N ALA A 47 9.32 -2.07 9.79
CA ALA A 47 10.53 -1.65 9.11
C ALA A 47 10.33 -1.65 7.58
N GLU A 48 9.76 -2.72 7.02
CA GLU A 48 9.49 -2.84 5.59
C GLU A 48 8.46 -1.81 5.11
N MET A 49 7.37 -1.60 5.86
CA MET A 49 6.36 -0.57 5.56
C MET A 49 6.94 0.83 5.63
N THR A 50 7.82 1.12 6.59
CA THR A 50 8.51 2.40 6.67
C THR A 50 9.45 2.60 5.48
N GLN A 51 10.17 1.55 5.08
CA GLN A 51 11.10 1.60 3.95
C GLN A 51 10.37 1.79 2.62
N LYS A 52 9.28 1.05 2.40
CA LYS A 52 8.34 1.24 1.28
C LYS A 52 7.74 2.64 1.33
N GLY A 53 7.21 3.06 2.47
CA GLY A 53 6.60 4.36 2.68
C GLY A 53 7.54 5.53 2.40
N ARG A 54 8.83 5.44 2.78
CA ARG A 54 9.84 6.45 2.44
C ARG A 54 10.09 6.54 0.93
N ARG A 55 10.16 5.39 0.23
CA ARG A 55 10.36 5.37 -1.22
C ARG A 55 9.16 5.95 -1.96
N TYR A 56 7.94 5.54 -1.60
CA TYR A 56 6.72 6.09 -2.17
C TYR A 56 6.49 7.54 -1.76
N GLY A 57 6.83 7.92 -0.53
CA GLY A 57 6.69 9.29 -0.03
C GLY A 57 7.64 10.28 -0.72
N LYS A 58 8.90 9.90 -0.95
CA LYS A 58 9.83 10.72 -1.73
C LYS A 58 9.36 10.87 -3.17
N GLY A 59 8.94 9.77 -3.81
CA GLY A 59 8.40 9.81 -5.17
C GLY A 59 7.12 10.64 -5.29
N GLY A 60 6.19 10.46 -4.36
CA GLY A 60 4.94 11.23 -4.28
C GLY A 60 5.19 12.72 -4.02
N GLY A 61 6.11 13.05 -3.13
CA GLY A 61 6.52 14.44 -2.87
C GLY A 61 7.18 15.10 -4.09
N MET A 62 8.06 14.38 -4.79
CA MET A 62 8.68 14.86 -6.04
C MET A 62 7.65 15.07 -7.15
N PHE A 63 6.71 14.14 -7.32
CA PHE A 63 5.62 14.30 -8.29
C PHE A 63 4.68 15.46 -7.93
N GLY A 64 4.36 15.63 -6.64
CA GLY A 64 3.58 16.77 -6.16
C GLY A 64 4.28 18.10 -6.43
N GLY A 65 5.57 18.18 -6.10
CA GLY A 65 6.40 19.35 -6.42
C GLY A 65 6.48 19.61 -7.93
N ALA A 66 6.77 18.60 -8.74
CA ALA A 66 6.81 18.72 -10.20
C ALA A 66 5.46 19.18 -10.77
N GLY A 67 4.34 18.70 -10.24
CA GLY A 67 3.01 19.14 -10.62
C GLY A 67 2.77 20.63 -10.31
N LEU A 68 3.13 21.08 -9.11
CA LEU A 68 3.03 22.48 -8.71
C LEU A 68 3.91 23.39 -9.57
N PHE A 69 5.20 23.07 -9.70
CA PHE A 69 6.12 23.86 -10.53
C PHE A 69 5.76 23.81 -12.00
N GLY A 70 5.29 22.67 -12.51
CA GLY A 70 4.75 22.54 -13.86
C GLY A 70 3.53 23.43 -14.09
N PHE A 71 2.61 23.49 -13.13
CA PHE A 71 1.45 24.38 -13.20
C PHE A 71 1.86 25.86 -13.23
N LEU A 72 2.78 26.27 -12.36
CA LEU A 72 3.32 27.64 -12.35
C LEU A 72 4.06 27.97 -13.66
N MET A 73 4.86 27.03 -14.18
CA MET A 73 5.55 27.17 -15.46
C MET A 73 4.56 27.35 -16.61
N LEU A 74 3.45 26.60 -16.63
CA LEU A 74 2.40 26.76 -17.62
C LEU A 74 1.75 28.15 -17.55
N GLN A 75 1.41 28.64 -16.35
CA GLN A 75 0.87 29.99 -16.16
C GLN A 75 1.84 31.07 -16.68
N ALA A 76 3.11 30.97 -16.30
CA ALA A 76 4.15 31.89 -16.79
C ALA A 76 4.32 31.80 -18.31
N GLY A 77 4.25 30.58 -18.88
CA GLY A 77 4.32 30.36 -20.32
C GLY A 77 3.14 30.98 -21.09
N VAL A 78 1.91 30.90 -20.55
CA VAL A 78 0.74 31.58 -21.12
C VAL A 78 0.93 33.09 -21.10
N ALA A 79 1.38 33.65 -19.97
CA ALA A 79 1.66 35.07 -19.86
C ALA A 79 2.75 35.53 -20.84
N ALA A 80 3.83 34.75 -20.98
CA ALA A 80 4.91 35.03 -21.92
C ALA A 80 4.44 34.97 -23.39
N ALA A 81 3.60 34.00 -23.74
CA ALA A 81 3.04 33.88 -25.09
C ALA A 81 2.15 35.08 -25.43
N ILE A 82 1.29 35.51 -24.50
CA ILE A 82 0.46 36.70 -24.67
C ILE A 82 1.34 37.95 -24.83
N ALA A 83 2.34 38.12 -23.96
CA ALA A 83 3.24 39.27 -24.01
C ALA A 83 4.03 39.34 -25.32
N GLY A 84 4.53 38.20 -25.82
CA GLY A 84 5.24 38.12 -27.09
C GLY A 84 4.34 38.46 -28.29
N LEU A 85 3.11 37.95 -28.31
CA LEU A 85 2.13 38.27 -29.36
C LEU A 85 1.61 39.72 -29.26
N ALA A 86 1.62 40.32 -28.07
CA ALA A 86 1.20 41.69 -27.84
C ALA A 86 2.22 42.73 -28.34
N VAL A 87 3.39 42.32 -28.86
CA VAL A 87 4.35 43.25 -29.48
C VAL A 87 3.77 43.86 -30.76
N PRO A 88 3.27 43.07 -31.74
CA PRO A 88 2.59 43.61 -32.92
C PRO A 88 1.05 43.72 -32.78
N LEU A 89 0.43 43.12 -31.76
CA LEU A 89 -1.03 43.06 -31.60
C LEU A 89 -1.51 43.76 -30.33
N PRO A 90 -2.75 44.27 -30.27
CA PRO A 90 -3.32 44.68 -29.00
C PRO A 90 -3.48 43.47 -28.06
N VAL A 91 -3.27 43.70 -26.75
CA VAL A 91 -3.24 42.65 -25.72
C VAL A 91 -4.48 41.76 -25.74
N TRP A 92 -5.67 42.33 -26.00
CA TRP A 92 -6.91 41.56 -26.07
C TRP A 92 -6.91 40.53 -27.21
N ALA A 93 -6.35 40.88 -28.38
CA ALA A 93 -6.28 39.97 -29.53
C ALA A 93 -5.26 38.86 -29.29
N ALA A 94 -4.09 39.21 -28.73
CA ALA A 94 -3.08 38.25 -28.32
C ALA A 94 -3.65 37.23 -27.30
N ALA A 95 -4.36 37.72 -26.28
CA ALA A 95 -5.02 36.87 -25.29
C ALA A 95 -6.04 35.92 -25.92
N LEU A 96 -6.92 36.40 -26.81
CA LEU A 96 -7.90 35.56 -27.48
C LEU A 96 -7.27 34.48 -28.36
N ILE A 97 -6.18 34.78 -29.06
CA ILE A 97 -5.44 33.79 -29.86
C ILE A 97 -4.88 32.68 -28.96
N VAL A 98 -4.18 33.05 -27.89
CA VAL A 98 -3.60 32.08 -26.95
C VAL A 98 -4.70 31.23 -26.29
N THR A 99 -5.79 31.86 -25.85
CA THR A 99 -6.95 31.16 -25.29
C THR A 99 -7.59 30.21 -26.31
N GLY A 100 -7.72 30.63 -27.57
CA GLY A 100 -8.26 29.78 -28.64
C GLY A 100 -7.42 28.52 -28.87
N VAL A 101 -6.10 28.69 -28.97
CA VAL A 101 -5.16 27.55 -29.14
C VAL A 101 -5.22 26.60 -27.95
N LEU A 102 -5.16 27.12 -26.72
CA LEU A 102 -5.27 26.30 -25.51
C LEU A 102 -6.64 25.61 -25.40
N GLY A 103 -7.71 26.28 -25.80
CA GLY A 103 -9.06 25.74 -25.85
C GLY A 103 -9.18 24.56 -26.81
N LEU A 104 -8.56 24.65 -27.99
CA LEU A 104 -8.51 23.54 -28.95
C LEU A 104 -7.74 22.33 -28.37
N ILE A 105 -6.58 22.58 -27.77
CA ILE A 105 -5.78 21.53 -27.11
C ILE A 105 -6.60 20.87 -25.99
N ALA A 106 -7.26 21.67 -25.15
CA ALA A 106 -8.11 21.19 -24.06
C ALA A 106 -9.31 20.37 -24.58
N ALA A 107 -9.95 20.80 -25.67
CA ALA A 107 -11.03 20.06 -26.30
C ALA A 107 -10.56 18.68 -26.80
N VAL A 108 -9.40 18.61 -27.47
CA VAL A 108 -8.81 17.35 -27.92
C VAL A 108 -8.50 16.44 -26.74
N LEU A 109 -7.81 16.95 -25.71
CA LEU A 109 -7.49 16.21 -24.50
C LEU A 109 -8.75 15.68 -23.77
N ALA A 110 -9.79 16.51 -23.67
CA ALA A 110 -11.05 16.12 -23.06
C ALA A 110 -11.74 15.01 -23.86
N MET A 111 -11.74 15.10 -25.19
CA MET A 111 -12.29 14.09 -26.07
C MET A 111 -11.51 12.77 -26.00
N THR A 112 -10.18 12.81 -26.03
CA THR A 112 -9.34 11.61 -25.90
C THR A 112 -9.45 11.01 -24.52
N GLY A 113 -9.44 11.82 -23.47
CA GLY A 113 -9.62 11.38 -22.09
C GLY A 113 -10.96 10.68 -21.91
N LYS A 114 -12.05 11.26 -22.41
CA LYS A 114 -13.40 10.65 -22.40
C LYS A 114 -13.42 9.30 -23.13
N GLN A 115 -12.72 9.16 -24.25
CA GLN A 115 -12.61 7.88 -24.96
C GLN A 115 -11.84 6.84 -24.15
N GLN A 116 -10.74 7.22 -23.51
CA GLN A 116 -9.96 6.31 -22.68
C GLN A 116 -10.74 5.88 -21.44
N PHE A 117 -11.49 6.78 -20.79
CA PHE A 117 -12.39 6.41 -19.69
C PHE A 117 -13.52 5.47 -20.13
N LYS A 118 -14.08 5.66 -21.33
CA LYS A 118 -15.08 4.75 -21.88
C LYS A 118 -14.53 3.35 -22.19
N LYS A 119 -13.26 3.27 -22.63
CA LYS A 119 -12.58 1.99 -22.92
C LYS A 119 -12.07 1.30 -21.64
N ALA A 120 -11.67 2.07 -20.64
CA ALA A 120 -11.15 1.57 -19.37
C ALA A 120 -12.25 1.32 -18.32
N SER A 121 -13.47 1.82 -18.55
CA SER A 121 -14.63 1.38 -17.78
C SER A 121 -14.86 -0.10 -18.09
N PRO A 122 -14.82 -1.00 -17.08
CA PRO A 122 -15.24 -2.37 -17.29
C PRO A 122 -16.62 -2.33 -17.98
N PRO A 123 -16.91 -3.19 -18.97
CA PRO A 123 -18.29 -3.33 -19.44
C PRO A 123 -19.12 -3.48 -18.18
N SER A 124 -20.11 -2.60 -17.97
CA SER A 124 -20.99 -2.63 -16.80
C SER A 124 -21.24 -4.10 -16.50
N PRO A 125 -21.04 -4.61 -15.26
CA PRO A 125 -20.93 -6.04 -15.02
C PRO A 125 -22.30 -6.69 -15.22
N GLN A 126 -22.73 -6.79 -16.47
CA GLN A 126 -24.04 -7.21 -16.93
C GLN A 126 -24.25 -8.64 -16.49
N GLN A 127 -23.16 -9.44 -16.52
CA GLN A 127 -23.11 -10.78 -15.98
C GLN A 127 -23.27 -10.81 -14.45
N ALA A 128 -22.57 -9.94 -13.70
CA ALA A 128 -22.75 -9.90 -12.24
C ALA A 128 -24.14 -9.39 -11.84
N ILE A 129 -24.69 -8.41 -12.55
CA ILE A 129 -26.04 -7.88 -12.34
C ILE A 129 -27.10 -8.92 -12.74
N ALA A 130 -26.86 -9.69 -13.81
CA ALA A 130 -27.74 -10.78 -14.24
C ALA A 130 -27.73 -11.93 -13.23
N ASN A 131 -26.56 -12.33 -12.73
CA ASN A 131 -26.42 -13.37 -11.71
C ASN A 131 -27.11 -12.95 -10.42
N VAL A 132 -26.88 -11.73 -9.92
CA VAL A 132 -27.58 -11.20 -8.73
C VAL A 132 -29.10 -11.15 -8.94
N LYS A 133 -29.58 -10.80 -10.15
CA LYS A 133 -31.02 -10.84 -10.45
C LYS A 133 -31.59 -12.26 -10.47
N ALA A 134 -30.84 -13.23 -10.97
CA ALA A 134 -31.23 -14.64 -10.97
C ALA A 134 -31.29 -15.18 -9.54
N ASP A 135 -30.27 -14.91 -8.72
CA ASP A 135 -30.21 -15.32 -7.31
C ASP A 135 -31.38 -14.73 -6.50
N VAL A 136 -31.73 -13.46 -6.74
CA VAL A 136 -32.88 -12.81 -6.10
C VAL A 136 -34.22 -13.40 -6.56
N ALA A 137 -34.34 -13.77 -7.84
CA ALA A 137 -35.54 -14.40 -8.38
C ALA A 137 -35.75 -15.81 -7.79
N GLU A 138 -34.67 -16.57 -7.60
CA GLU A 138 -34.69 -17.90 -7.01
C GLU A 138 -35.09 -17.86 -5.52
N ILE A 139 -34.52 -16.91 -4.76
CA ILE A 139 -34.90 -16.70 -3.35
C ILE A 139 -36.38 -16.30 -3.26
N LYS A 140 -36.86 -15.40 -4.14
CA LYS A 140 -38.28 -14.97 -4.14
C LYS A 140 -39.24 -16.10 -4.52
N GLY A 141 -38.84 -17.01 -5.41
CA GLY A 141 -39.61 -18.21 -5.76
C GLY A 141 -39.67 -19.25 -4.64
N SER A 142 -38.61 -19.36 -3.84
CA SER A 142 -38.52 -20.33 -2.73
C SER A 142 -39.41 -20.00 -1.52
N THR A 143 -39.88 -18.75 -1.38
CA THR A 143 -40.71 -18.28 -0.26
C THR A 143 -42.23 -18.34 -0.53
N HIS A 144 -42.65 -18.84 -1.70
CA HIS A 144 -44.08 -18.97 -2.07
C HIS A 144 -44.56 -20.43 -2.17
N ARG A 145 -43.86 -21.38 -1.54
CA ARG A 145 -44.31 -22.76 -1.35
C ARG A 145 -44.59 -23.06 0.11
#